data_AF-H8G8L1-F1
#
_entry.id   AF-H8G8L1-F1
#
_cell.length_a   1.000
_cell.length_b   1.000
_cell.length_c   1.000
_cell.angle_alpha   90.00
_cell.angle_beta   90.00
_cell.angle_gamma   90.00
#
_symmetry.space_group_name_H-M   'P 1'
#
loop_
_entity.id
_entity.type
_entity.pdbx_description
1 polymer ?
#
loop_
_entity_poly.entity_id
_entity_poly.type
_entity_poly.pdbx_seq_one_letter_code
_entity_poly.pdbx_strand_id
1 'polypeptide(L)'
;MTRELPPDEAWRKAKEVCFDLLAARPRTKDELRQALRRKGFADDIGEKLLGKLDDAGLVDDAAFAEMWVRSRHTYRGLARRALVAELRRKGVDPEIAAEAAGEIDAEAEEQRARELVRKKLRTMGDVDEQKATRRLIGMLARKGYPQGLSYRVVRDELRDAGAESTLLDDVDT
;
A
#
# COMPACT_ATOMS: atom_id res chain seq x y z
N MET A 1 10.87 15.21 37.24
CA MET A 1 9.42 15.37 37.47
C MET A 1 8.80 15.92 36.20
N THR A 2 8.14 15.07 35.43
CA THR A 2 7.36 15.51 34.27
C THR A 2 6.19 16.33 34.80
N ARG A 3 6.21 17.65 34.60
CA ARG A 3 5.12 18.51 35.04
C ARG A 3 3.89 18.14 34.21
N GLU A 4 2.93 17.49 34.83
CA GLU A 4 1.64 17.19 34.22
C GLU A 4 0.98 18.53 33.82
N LEU A 5 0.71 18.68 32.54
CA LEU A 5 0.09 19.90 32.02
C LEU A 5 -1.36 19.97 32.51
N PRO A 6 -1.90 21.16 32.82
CA PRO A 6 -3.33 21.32 33.04
C PRO A 6 -4.13 20.71 31.86
N PRO A 7 -5.27 20.03 32.11
CA PRO A 7 -6.01 19.32 31.07
C PRO A 7 -6.32 20.16 29.82
N ASP A 8 -6.72 21.42 29.99
CA ASP A 8 -7.01 22.34 28.88
C ASP A 8 -5.77 22.71 28.06
N GLU A 9 -4.61 22.84 28.71
CA GLU A 9 -3.34 23.13 28.04
C GLU A 9 -2.83 21.90 27.28
N ALA A 10 -2.96 20.71 27.87
CA ALA A 10 -2.64 19.44 27.22
C ALA A 10 -3.52 19.23 25.98
N TRP A 11 -4.82 19.49 26.09
CA TRP A 11 -5.75 19.42 24.97
C TRP A 11 -5.38 20.38 23.83
N ARG A 12 -5.11 21.66 24.15
CA ARG A 12 -4.71 22.66 23.15
C ARG A 12 -3.44 22.25 22.41
N LYS A 13 -2.40 21.82 23.12
CA LYS A 13 -1.13 21.39 22.51
C LYS A 13 -1.28 20.11 21.69
N ALA A 14 -2.11 19.15 22.13
CA ALA A 14 -2.40 17.96 21.34
C ALA A 14 -3.09 18.33 20.01
N LYS A 15 -4.04 19.27 20.05
CA LYS A 15 -4.72 19.79 18.87
C LYS A 15 -3.77 20.49 17.91
N GLU A 16 -2.89 21.36 18.41
CA GLU A 16 -1.85 22.02 17.61
C GLU A 16 -0.97 20.97 16.88
N VAL A 17 -0.52 19.93 17.60
CA VAL A 17 0.26 18.83 17.01
C VAL A 17 -0.49 18.12 15.88
N CYS A 18 -1.76 17.75 16.08
CA CYS A 18 -2.54 17.09 15.04
C CYS A 18 -2.70 17.97 13.81
N PHE A 19 -2.99 19.26 14.00
CA PHE A 19 -3.17 20.21 12.90
C PHE A 19 -1.88 20.45 12.12
N ASP A 20 -0.74 20.62 12.80
CA ASP A 20 0.56 20.74 12.13
C ASP A 20 0.86 19.50 11.26
N LEU A 21 0.54 18.31 11.78
CA LEU A 21 0.78 17.05 11.07
C LEU A 21 -0.14 16.86 9.86
N LEU A 22 -1.40 17.25 9.98
CA LEU A 22 -2.41 17.18 8.93
C LEU A 22 -2.19 18.23 7.85
N ALA A 23 -1.75 19.44 8.22
CA ALA A 23 -1.40 20.49 7.27
C ALA A 23 -0.23 20.09 6.36
N ALA A 24 0.69 19.27 6.86
CA ALA A 24 1.83 18.80 6.07
C ALA A 24 1.45 17.71 5.04
N ARG A 25 0.58 16.77 5.42
CA ARG A 25 0.05 15.71 4.55
C ARG A 25 -1.12 14.97 5.22
N PRO A 26 -1.96 14.26 4.46
CA PRO A 26 -2.91 13.31 5.03
C PRO A 26 -2.23 12.30 5.97
N ARG A 27 -2.91 11.98 7.07
CA ARG A 27 -2.47 11.07 8.14
C ARG A 27 -3.59 10.10 8.48
N THR A 28 -3.21 8.89 8.89
CA THR A 28 -4.16 7.96 9.52
C THR A 28 -4.39 8.33 10.98
N LYS A 29 -5.50 7.87 11.56
CA LYS A 29 -5.76 7.99 13.01
C LYS A 29 -4.61 7.42 13.83
N ASP A 30 -4.07 6.29 13.41
CA ASP A 30 -2.96 5.62 14.09
C ASP A 30 -1.64 6.40 14.00
N GLU A 31 -1.31 6.99 12.84
CA GLU A 31 -0.13 7.86 12.72
C GLU A 31 -0.22 9.06 13.69
N LEU A 32 -1.41 9.64 13.87
CA LEU A 32 -1.65 10.75 14.80
C LEU A 32 -1.60 10.29 16.25
N ARG A 33 -2.24 9.17 16.59
CA ARG A 33 -2.18 8.54 17.92
C ARG A 33 -0.74 8.30 18.35
N GLN A 34 0.05 7.67 17.50
CA GLN A 34 1.47 7.43 17.75
C GLN A 34 2.26 8.73 17.92
N ALA A 35 1.91 9.79 17.19
CA ALA A 35 2.57 11.08 17.33
C ALA A 35 2.26 11.77 18.67
N LEU A 36 1.01 11.68 19.13
CA LEU A 36 0.59 12.19 20.43
C LEU A 36 1.28 11.43 21.58
N ARG A 37 1.28 10.08 21.51
CA ARG A 37 1.99 9.23 22.49
C ARG A 37 3.48 9.57 22.58
N ARG A 38 4.16 9.72 21.43
CA ARG A 38 5.59 10.10 21.38
C ARG A 38 5.88 11.47 21.99
N LYS A 39 4.89 12.37 22.03
CA LYS A 39 5.00 13.68 22.68
C LYS A 39 4.56 13.67 24.14
N GLY A 40 4.17 12.52 24.69
CA GLY A 40 3.81 12.36 26.10
C GLY A 40 2.40 12.80 26.44
N PHE A 41 1.48 12.92 25.47
CA PHE A 41 0.07 13.13 25.76
C PHE A 41 -0.57 11.83 26.26
N ALA A 42 -1.51 11.97 27.20
CA ALA A 42 -2.28 10.86 27.72
C ALA A 42 -3.20 10.28 26.63
N ASP A 43 -3.43 8.96 26.70
CA ASP A 43 -4.18 8.22 25.68
C ASP A 43 -5.64 8.66 25.57
N ASP A 44 -6.28 8.98 26.70
CA ASP A 44 -7.66 9.45 26.77
C ASP A 44 -7.84 10.80 26.05
N ILE A 45 -6.88 11.73 26.20
CA ILE A 45 -6.84 12.99 25.45
C ILE A 45 -6.71 12.69 23.95
N GLY A 46 -5.82 11.77 23.60
CA GLY A 46 -5.59 11.35 22.21
C GLY A 46 -6.83 10.78 21.55
N GLU A 47 -7.46 9.76 22.13
CA GLU A 47 -8.65 9.13 21.56
C GLU A 47 -9.82 10.12 21.45
N LYS A 48 -10.04 10.95 22.48
CA LYS A 48 -11.12 11.93 22.46
C LYS A 48 -10.90 13.02 21.40
N LEU A 49 -9.65 13.43 21.18
CA LEU A 49 -9.32 14.37 20.11
C LEU A 49 -9.48 13.72 18.73
N LEU A 50 -8.98 12.51 18.55
CA LEU A 50 -9.08 11.78 17.28
C LEU A 50 -10.53 11.52 16.89
N GLY A 51 -11.40 11.16 17.84
CA GLY A 51 -12.84 11.04 17.60
C GLY A 51 -13.45 12.35 17.11
N LYS A 52 -13.10 13.49 17.71
CA LYS A 52 -13.58 14.80 17.22
C LYS A 52 -13.05 15.19 15.84
N LEU A 53 -11.82 14.79 15.52
CA LEU A 53 -11.25 15.05 14.19
C LEU A 53 -11.91 14.17 13.13
N ASP A 54 -12.25 12.94 13.48
CA ASP A 54 -13.02 12.01 12.66
C ASP A 54 -14.45 12.52 12.40
N ASP A 55 -15.18 12.88 13.47
CA ASP A 55 -16.54 13.45 13.38
C ASP A 55 -16.57 14.73 12.54
N ALA A 56 -15.48 15.49 12.54
CA ALA A 56 -15.32 16.71 11.73
C ALA A 56 -14.83 16.45 10.29
N GLY A 57 -14.57 15.19 9.91
CA GLY A 57 -14.04 14.81 8.59
C GLY A 57 -12.60 15.28 8.33
N LEU A 58 -11.85 15.65 9.39
CA LEU A 58 -10.46 16.09 9.28
C LEU A 58 -9.48 14.92 9.23
N VAL A 59 -9.89 13.77 9.75
CA VAL A 59 -9.15 12.50 9.68
C VAL A 59 -10.10 11.43 9.18
N ASP A 60 -9.78 10.83 8.05
CA ASP A 60 -10.58 9.79 7.42
C ASP A 60 -9.64 8.70 6.91
N ASP A 61 -9.65 7.55 7.57
CA ASP A 61 -8.79 6.42 7.22
C ASP A 61 -9.25 5.74 5.92
N ALA A 62 -10.53 5.81 5.56
CA ALA A 62 -11.06 5.28 4.30
C ALA A 62 -10.61 6.13 3.12
N ALA A 63 -10.81 7.45 3.20
CA ALA A 63 -10.31 8.38 2.19
C ALA A 63 -8.77 8.32 2.05
N PHE A 64 -8.06 8.16 3.17
CA PHE A 64 -6.61 7.92 3.14
C PHE A 64 -6.27 6.64 2.38
N ALA A 65 -6.98 5.54 2.66
CA ALA A 65 -6.74 4.23 2.06
C ALA A 65 -6.96 4.25 0.53
N GLU A 66 -8.06 4.83 0.06
CA GLU A 66 -8.36 4.99 -1.37
C GLU A 66 -7.26 5.77 -2.10
N MET A 67 -6.89 6.94 -1.58
CA MET A 67 -5.81 7.76 -2.14
C MET A 67 -4.49 6.98 -2.18
N TRP A 68 -4.18 6.25 -1.11
CA TRP A 68 -2.96 5.46 -1.01
C TRP A 68 -2.96 4.33 -2.04
N VAL A 69 -4.05 3.56 -2.16
CA VAL A 69 -4.23 2.50 -3.14
C VAL A 69 -4.02 3.03 -4.54
N ARG A 70 -4.75 4.08 -4.93
CA ARG A 70 -4.66 4.71 -6.25
C ARG A 70 -3.23 5.11 -6.58
N SER A 71 -2.55 5.79 -5.66
CA SER A 71 -1.17 6.25 -5.84
C SER A 71 -0.19 5.09 -5.99
N ARG A 72 -0.27 4.08 -5.11
CA ARG A 72 0.69 2.96 -5.09
C ARG A 72 0.46 1.97 -6.22
N HIS A 73 -0.78 1.72 -6.60
CA HIS A 73 -1.10 0.94 -7.80
C HIS A 73 -0.57 1.65 -9.06
N THR A 74 -0.85 2.95 -9.21
CA THR A 74 -0.45 3.73 -10.39
C THR A 74 1.06 3.90 -10.50
N TYR A 75 1.74 4.40 -9.46
CA TYR A 75 3.15 4.78 -9.57
C TYR A 75 4.12 3.66 -9.20
N ARG A 76 3.71 2.72 -8.34
CA ARG A 76 4.58 1.59 -7.92
C ARG A 76 4.14 0.26 -8.49
N GLY A 77 2.94 0.13 -9.05
CA GLY A 77 2.43 -1.12 -9.62
C GLY A 77 2.24 -2.20 -8.56
N LEU A 78 1.87 -1.82 -7.32
CA LEU A 78 1.60 -2.79 -6.26
C LEU A 78 0.24 -3.44 -6.48
N ALA A 79 0.19 -4.76 -6.27
CA ALA A 79 -1.03 -5.56 -6.26
C ALA A 79 -1.79 -5.41 -4.94
N ARG A 80 -3.05 -5.84 -4.92
CA ARG A 80 -3.97 -5.75 -3.77
C ARG A 80 -3.35 -6.24 -2.47
N ARG A 81 -2.71 -7.41 -2.49
CA ARG A 81 -2.08 -8.00 -1.30
C ARG A 81 -0.96 -7.11 -0.71
N ALA A 82 -0.15 -6.49 -1.56
CA ALA A 82 0.90 -5.58 -1.09
C ALA A 82 0.31 -4.27 -0.57
N LEU A 83 -0.75 -3.77 -1.19
CA LEU A 83 -1.46 -2.56 -0.78
C LEU A 83 -2.10 -2.72 0.61
N VAL A 84 -2.85 -3.81 0.83
CA VAL A 84 -3.43 -4.15 2.15
C VAL A 84 -2.33 -4.23 3.21
N ALA A 85 -1.20 -4.87 2.90
CA ALA A 85 -0.08 -4.96 3.84
C ALA A 85 0.58 -3.59 4.13
N GLU A 86 0.64 -2.69 3.15
CA GLU A 86 1.11 -1.31 3.37
C GLU A 86 0.15 -0.50 4.24
N LEU A 87 -1.16 -0.59 3.98
CA LEU A 87 -2.20 0.12 4.74
C LEU A 87 -2.25 -0.35 6.20
N ARG A 88 -2.17 -1.66 6.44
CA ARG A 88 -2.07 -2.20 7.81
C ARG A 88 -0.83 -1.71 8.55
N ARG A 89 0.32 -1.61 7.86
CA ARG A 89 1.54 -0.99 8.43
C ARG A 89 1.39 0.51 8.70
N LYS A 90 0.42 1.17 8.07
CA LYS A 90 0.00 2.55 8.33
C LYS A 90 -1.06 2.66 9.43
N GLY A 91 -1.45 1.53 10.03
CA GLY A 91 -2.46 1.48 11.08
C GLY A 91 -3.88 1.72 10.58
N VAL A 92 -4.14 1.54 9.28
CA VAL A 92 -5.50 1.50 8.73
C VAL A 92 -6.14 0.18 9.14
N ASP A 93 -7.41 0.25 9.53
CA ASP A 93 -8.22 -0.90 9.89
C ASP A 93 -8.19 -1.99 8.79
N PRO A 94 -8.12 -3.29 9.15
CA PRO A 94 -8.08 -4.38 8.18
C PRO A 94 -9.24 -4.41 7.18
N GLU A 95 -10.45 -4.02 7.58
CA GLU A 95 -11.64 -3.99 6.72
C GLU A 95 -11.55 -2.85 5.73
N ILE A 96 -11.26 -1.63 6.20
CA ILE A 96 -11.02 -0.44 5.35
C ILE A 96 -9.90 -0.71 4.34
N ALA A 97 -8.81 -1.35 4.79
CA ALA A 97 -7.69 -1.68 3.93
C ALA A 97 -8.06 -2.70 2.84
N ALA A 98 -8.91 -3.67 3.17
CA ALA A 98 -9.40 -4.67 2.23
C ALA A 98 -10.39 -4.06 1.22
N GLU A 99 -11.30 -3.23 1.70
CA GLU A 99 -12.28 -2.51 0.88
C GLU A 99 -11.61 -1.61 -0.15
N ALA A 100 -10.72 -0.71 0.29
CA ALA A 100 -10.00 0.19 -0.61
C ALA A 100 -9.15 -0.55 -1.65
N ALA A 101 -8.51 -1.67 -1.26
CA ALA A 101 -7.77 -2.50 -2.22
C ALA A 101 -8.69 -3.30 -3.15
N GLY A 102 -9.92 -3.60 -2.71
CA GLY A 102 -10.94 -4.32 -3.47
C GLY A 102 -11.47 -3.56 -4.69
N GLU A 103 -11.31 -2.24 -4.72
CA GLU A 103 -11.63 -1.40 -5.90
C GLU A 103 -10.82 -1.79 -7.14
N ILE A 104 -9.64 -2.37 -6.96
CA ILE A 104 -8.87 -2.95 -8.06
C ILE A 104 -9.52 -4.28 -8.38
N ASP A 105 -10.18 -4.43 -9.53
CA ASP A 105 -10.71 -5.72 -9.95
C ASP A 105 -9.58 -6.65 -10.46
N ALA A 106 -9.93 -7.91 -10.76
CA ALA A 106 -8.97 -8.91 -11.22
C ALA A 106 -8.39 -8.61 -12.61
N GLU A 107 -9.16 -7.98 -13.49
CA GLU A 107 -8.74 -7.64 -14.84
C GLU A 107 -7.74 -6.47 -14.83
N ALA A 108 -8.02 -5.43 -14.05
CA ALA A 108 -7.13 -4.31 -13.81
C ALA A 108 -5.80 -4.76 -13.17
N GLU A 109 -5.85 -5.68 -12.21
CA GLU A 109 -4.65 -6.25 -11.59
C GLU A 109 -3.81 -7.05 -12.60
N GLU A 110 -4.45 -7.90 -13.42
CA GLU A 110 -3.76 -8.65 -14.48
C GLU A 110 -3.14 -7.72 -15.53
N GLN A 111 -3.91 -6.75 -16.03
CA GLN A 111 -3.43 -5.78 -17.01
C GLN A 111 -2.21 -5.01 -16.48
N ARG A 112 -2.25 -4.62 -15.20
CA ARG A 112 -1.11 -3.94 -14.56
C ARG A 112 0.12 -4.85 -14.46
N ALA A 113 -0.06 -6.13 -14.17
CA ALA A 113 1.03 -7.10 -14.18
C ALA A 113 1.67 -7.21 -15.58
N ARG A 114 0.84 -7.30 -16.64
CA ARG A 114 1.29 -7.36 -18.04
C ARG A 114 2.10 -6.11 -18.42
N GLU A 115 1.63 -4.92 -18.06
CA GLU A 115 2.37 -3.68 -18.30
C GLU A 115 3.74 -3.65 -17.62
N LEU A 116 3.81 -4.13 -16.37
CA LEU A 116 5.07 -4.20 -15.63
C LEU A 116 6.06 -5.18 -16.27
N VAL A 117 5.57 -6.34 -16.72
CA VAL A 117 6.37 -7.34 -17.42
C VAL A 117 6.87 -6.80 -18.74
N ARG A 118 6.00 -6.28 -19.61
CA ARG A 118 6.38 -5.65 -20.89
C ARG A 118 7.40 -4.54 -20.70
N LYS A 119 7.17 -3.64 -19.72
CA LYS A 119 8.12 -2.57 -19.41
C LYS A 119 9.48 -3.12 -18.99
N LYS A 120 9.51 -4.18 -18.20
CA LYS A 120 10.76 -4.77 -17.72
C LYS A 120 11.47 -5.51 -18.85
N LEU A 121 10.75 -6.26 -19.68
CA LEU A 121 11.29 -6.96 -20.86
C LEU A 121 12.02 -6.00 -21.80
N ARG A 122 11.47 -4.82 -22.09
CA ARG A 122 12.16 -3.80 -22.92
C ARG A 122 13.52 -3.34 -22.37
N THR A 123 13.78 -3.55 -21.08
CA THR A 123 15.06 -3.21 -20.43
C THR A 123 15.97 -4.42 -20.24
N MET A 124 15.44 -5.62 -20.46
CA MET A 124 16.22 -6.84 -20.51
C MET A 124 16.76 -6.92 -21.94
N GLY A 125 18.08 -6.80 -22.10
CA GLY A 125 18.72 -7.12 -23.37
C GLY A 125 18.62 -8.62 -23.64
N ASP A 126 19.54 -9.16 -24.44
CA ASP A 126 19.55 -10.58 -24.74
C ASP A 126 19.87 -11.40 -23.47
N VAL A 127 18.82 -11.95 -22.85
CA VAL A 127 18.91 -12.78 -21.65
C VAL A 127 18.20 -14.08 -21.94
N ASP A 128 18.84 -15.18 -21.54
CA ASP A 128 18.21 -16.50 -21.55
C ASP A 128 16.85 -16.47 -20.81
N GLU A 129 15.92 -17.27 -21.31
CA GLU A 129 14.54 -17.31 -20.87
C GLU A 129 14.42 -17.70 -19.39
N GLN A 130 15.17 -18.70 -18.90
CA GLN A 130 15.11 -19.07 -17.48
C GLN A 130 15.49 -17.90 -16.57
N LYS A 131 16.49 -17.12 -17.00
CA LYS A 131 16.93 -15.92 -16.28
C LYS A 131 15.90 -14.80 -16.35
N ALA A 132 15.24 -14.60 -17.50
CA ALA A 132 14.16 -13.65 -17.67
C ALA A 132 12.98 -14.00 -16.75
N THR A 133 12.50 -15.24 -16.83
CA THR A 133 11.39 -15.79 -16.04
C THR A 133 11.60 -15.59 -14.55
N ARG A 134 12.76 -16.01 -14.00
CA ARG A 134 13.08 -15.84 -12.58
C ARG A 134 13.06 -14.38 -12.14
N ARG A 135 13.58 -13.48 -12.97
CA ARG A 135 13.63 -12.03 -12.68
C ARG A 135 12.24 -11.39 -12.70
N LEU A 136 11.39 -11.77 -13.65
CA LEU A 136 10.04 -11.24 -13.81
C LEU A 136 9.10 -11.75 -12.71
N ILE A 137 9.11 -13.05 -12.43
CA ILE A 137 8.34 -13.63 -11.31
C ILE A 137 8.78 -13.00 -9.99
N GLY A 138 10.09 -12.90 -9.73
CA GLY A 138 10.59 -12.26 -8.52
C GLY A 138 10.19 -10.78 -8.40
N MET A 139 10.10 -10.06 -9.52
CA MET A 139 9.60 -8.69 -9.55
C MET A 139 8.12 -8.61 -9.17
N LEU A 140 7.26 -9.44 -9.76
CA LEU A 140 5.82 -9.47 -9.47
C LEU A 140 5.55 -9.93 -8.02
N ALA A 141 6.28 -10.93 -7.53
CA ALA A 141 6.18 -11.39 -6.14
C ALA A 141 6.47 -10.27 -5.13
N ARG A 142 7.54 -9.47 -5.35
CA ARG A 142 7.86 -8.30 -4.49
C ARG A 142 6.80 -7.19 -4.57
N LYS A 143 6.03 -7.16 -5.66
CA LYS A 143 4.90 -6.23 -5.83
C LYS A 143 3.58 -6.77 -5.29
N GLY A 144 3.56 -8.00 -4.80
CA GLY A 144 2.41 -8.62 -4.13
C GLY A 144 1.50 -9.46 -5.02
N TYR A 145 1.81 -9.61 -6.32
CA TYR A 145 0.97 -10.37 -7.24
C TYR A 145 0.91 -11.85 -6.82
N PRO A 146 -0.26 -12.51 -6.97
CA PRO A 146 -0.39 -13.95 -6.75
C PRO A 146 0.56 -14.75 -7.65
N GLN A 147 1.03 -15.89 -7.14
CA GLN A 147 1.96 -16.74 -7.86
C GLN A 147 1.38 -17.19 -9.21
N GLY A 148 0.18 -17.77 -9.23
CA GLY A 148 -0.45 -18.26 -10.47
C GLY A 148 -0.61 -17.18 -11.54
N LEU A 149 -1.05 -15.97 -11.16
CA LEU A 149 -1.14 -14.83 -12.07
C LEU A 149 0.24 -14.42 -12.60
N SER A 150 1.25 -14.40 -11.72
CA SER A 150 2.61 -14.02 -12.10
C SER A 150 3.21 -14.98 -13.12
N TYR A 151 3.03 -16.29 -12.92
CA TYR A 151 3.51 -17.30 -13.86
C TYR A 151 2.82 -17.18 -15.22
N ARG A 152 1.49 -17.10 -15.23
CA ARG A 152 0.69 -16.97 -16.46
C ARG A 152 1.09 -15.74 -17.27
N VAL A 153 1.10 -14.57 -16.64
CA VAL A 153 1.48 -13.30 -17.30
C VAL A 153 2.91 -13.37 -17.84
N VAL A 154 3.86 -13.91 -17.08
CA VAL A 154 5.25 -14.00 -17.53
C VAL A 154 5.40 -14.94 -18.73
N ARG A 155 4.75 -16.10 -18.70
CA ARG A 155 4.74 -17.05 -19.83
C ARG A 155 4.19 -16.40 -21.10
N ASP A 156 3.00 -15.81 -21.00
CA ASP A 156 2.31 -15.22 -22.14
C ASP A 156 3.15 -14.10 -22.78
N GLU A 157 3.70 -13.19 -21.95
CA GLU A 157 4.47 -12.05 -22.45
C GLU A 157 5.86 -12.43 -22.99
N LEU A 158 6.46 -13.54 -22.52
CA LEU A 158 7.69 -14.09 -23.10
C LEU A 158 7.44 -14.71 -24.47
N ARG A 159 6.36 -15.49 -24.59
CA ARG A 159 5.89 -16.08 -25.87
C ARG A 159 5.64 -14.98 -26.90
N ASP A 160 4.94 -13.93 -26.52
CA ASP A 160 4.66 -12.78 -27.40
C ASP A 160 5.91 -12.00 -27.79
N ALA A 161 6.95 -11.99 -26.94
CA ALA A 161 8.23 -11.36 -27.23
C ALA A 161 9.16 -12.21 -28.12
N GLY A 162 8.72 -13.39 -28.59
CA GLY A 162 9.52 -14.29 -29.41
C GLY A 162 10.50 -15.18 -28.63
N ALA A 163 10.38 -15.24 -27.30
CA ALA A 163 10.98 -16.30 -26.52
C ALA A 163 9.99 -17.48 -26.52
N GLU A 164 10.32 -18.56 -27.25
CA GLU A 164 9.49 -19.76 -27.31
C GLU A 164 9.45 -20.44 -25.93
N SER A 165 8.50 -20.02 -25.08
CA SER A 165 8.50 -20.42 -23.67
C SER A 165 8.06 -21.86 -23.49
N THR A 166 9.05 -22.75 -23.46
CA THR A 166 8.88 -24.20 -23.21
C THR A 166 8.93 -24.53 -21.71
N LEU A 167 9.44 -23.62 -20.87
CA LEU A 167 9.77 -23.88 -19.46
C LEU A 167 8.57 -23.73 -18.49
N LEU A 168 7.53 -23.02 -18.90
CA LEU A 168 6.34 -22.75 -18.08
C LEU A 168 5.13 -23.58 -18.51
N ASP A 169 5.28 -24.41 -19.54
CA ASP A 169 4.22 -25.30 -20.04
C ASP A 169 4.07 -26.57 -19.17
N ASP A 170 5.08 -26.92 -18.35
CA ASP A 170 5.10 -28.13 -17.51
C ASP A 170 4.47 -27.97 -16.10
N VAL A 171 3.92 -26.79 -15.76
CA VAL A 171 3.48 -26.48 -14.37
C VAL A 171 1.97 -26.69 -14.15
N ASP A 172 1.22 -27.10 -15.18
CA ASP A 172 -0.23 -27.33 -15.09
C ASP A 172 -0.61 -28.79 -14.72
N THR A 173 0.21 -29.50 -13.92
CA THR A 173 -0.14 -30.79 -13.28
C THR A 173 -0.17 -30.67 -11.77
#